data_AF-A0A2R5FVJ6-F1
#
_entry.id   AF-A0A2R5FVJ6-F1
#
_cell.length_a   1.000
_cell.length_b   1.000
_cell.length_c   1.000
_cell.angle_alpha   90.00
_cell.angle_beta   90.00
_cell.angle_gamma   90.00
#
_symmetry.space_group_name_H-M   'P 1'
#
loop_
_entity.id
_entity.type
_entity.pdbx_description
1 polymer ?
#
loop_
_entity_poly.entity_id
_entity_poly.type
_entity_poly.pdbx_seq_one_letter_code
_entity_poly.pdbx_strand_id
1 'polypeptide(L)'
;MLERIKSRTSGQNLHDLLKAVHLSGSALKPRYFNTLARSKNAEFKAEEVAQIVEVAELSRKEYWNKVSIWLSMNIPVDIQQVIIGGGTSEYLVAELKNLFTYTEISWAAELEEDVRLAFNLPIKKDALCLRFTDVYGLFRYQNATSAISNHRAS
;
A
#
# COMPACT_ATOMS: atom_id res chain seq x y z
N MET A 1 -0.04 -11.56 6.10
CA MET A 1 -1.05 -10.83 6.88
C MET A 1 -2.42 -11.50 6.75
N LEU A 2 -3.03 -11.50 5.56
CA LEU A 2 -4.39 -12.01 5.34
C LEU A 2 -4.58 -13.49 5.73
N GLU A 3 -3.63 -14.36 5.43
CA GLU A 3 -3.69 -15.78 5.86
C GLU A 3 -3.68 -15.93 7.39
N ARG A 4 -3.01 -15.03 8.12
CA ARG A 4 -3.05 -15.05 9.59
C ARG A 4 -4.42 -14.65 10.10
N ILE A 5 -5.01 -13.61 9.51
CA ILE A 5 -6.37 -13.20 9.88
C ILE A 5 -7.34 -14.34 9.62
N LYS A 6 -7.29 -14.96 8.43
CA LYS A 6 -8.09 -16.13 8.09
C LYS A 6 -7.87 -17.31 9.05
N SER A 7 -6.64 -17.59 9.47
CA SER A 7 -6.36 -18.68 10.43
C SER A 7 -6.88 -18.42 11.85
N ARG A 8 -7.12 -17.16 12.19
CA ARG A 8 -7.55 -16.71 13.53
C ARG A 8 -9.00 -16.24 13.56
N THR A 9 -9.72 -16.30 12.44
CA THR A 9 -11.11 -15.87 12.31
C THR A 9 -11.92 -16.94 11.55
N SER A 10 -13.15 -17.17 11.99
CA SER A 10 -13.93 -18.30 11.50
C SER A 10 -14.56 -18.03 10.14
N GLY A 11 -14.34 -18.93 9.16
CA GLY A 11 -15.09 -18.97 7.90
C GLY A 11 -14.81 -17.84 6.92
N GLN A 12 -13.74 -17.08 7.12
CA GLN A 12 -13.37 -15.97 6.23
C GLN A 12 -12.74 -16.49 4.93
N ASN A 13 -13.17 -15.95 3.80
CA ASN A 13 -12.47 -16.14 2.54
C ASN A 13 -11.45 -15.01 2.32
N LEU A 14 -10.38 -15.32 1.60
CA LEU A 14 -9.25 -14.41 1.44
C LEU A 14 -9.62 -13.15 0.63
N HIS A 15 -10.51 -13.30 -0.33
CA HIS A 15 -10.90 -12.24 -1.27
C HIS A 15 -11.70 -11.12 -0.57
N ASP A 16 -12.74 -11.50 0.17
CA ASP A 16 -13.60 -10.53 0.86
C ASP A 16 -12.85 -9.87 2.02
N LEU A 17 -11.96 -10.62 2.69
CA LEU A 17 -11.07 -10.08 3.69
C LEU A 17 -10.08 -9.07 3.09
N LEU A 18 -9.46 -9.40 1.95
CA LEU A 18 -8.58 -8.48 1.22
C LEU A 18 -9.32 -7.18 0.89
N LYS A 19 -10.55 -7.29 0.39
CA LYS A 19 -11.40 -6.14 0.05
C LYS A 19 -11.71 -5.28 1.28
N ALA A 20 -12.09 -5.90 2.41
CA ALA A 20 -12.39 -5.19 3.66
C ALA A 20 -11.15 -4.45 4.21
N VAL A 21 -9.99 -5.11 4.21
CA VAL A 21 -8.72 -4.53 4.66
C VAL A 21 -8.29 -3.38 3.74
N HIS A 22 -8.40 -3.56 2.41
CA HIS A 22 -8.09 -2.52 1.44
C HIS A 22 -9.01 -1.30 1.60
N LEU A 23 -10.33 -1.49 1.70
CA LEU A 23 -11.30 -0.40 1.88
C LEU A 23 -11.13 0.35 3.21
N SER A 24 -10.57 -0.31 4.22
CA SER A 24 -10.26 0.32 5.50
C SER A 24 -9.08 1.28 5.44
N GLY A 25 -8.16 1.09 4.48
CA GLY A 25 -6.97 1.92 4.34
C GLY A 25 -6.15 1.97 5.63
N SER A 26 -5.72 3.17 6.03
CA SER A 26 -4.85 3.35 7.21
C SER A 26 -5.54 3.04 8.55
N ALA A 27 -6.87 3.11 8.65
CA ALA A 27 -7.61 2.88 9.90
C ALA A 27 -8.68 1.80 9.73
N LEU A 28 -8.53 0.69 10.47
CA LEU A 28 -9.45 -0.45 10.40
C LEU A 28 -10.79 -0.13 11.07
N LYS A 29 -11.75 0.34 10.26
CA LYS A 29 -13.09 0.70 10.74
C LYS A 29 -14.04 -0.51 10.64
N PRO A 30 -14.77 -0.87 11.72
CA PRO A 30 -15.69 -2.01 11.76
C PRO A 30 -16.68 -2.09 10.58
N ARG A 31 -17.15 -0.94 10.08
CA ARG A 31 -18.09 -0.86 8.96
C ARG A 31 -17.66 -1.62 7.69
N TYR A 32 -16.35 -1.74 7.43
CA TYR A 32 -15.83 -2.45 6.25
C TYR A 32 -15.78 -3.96 6.42
N PHE A 33 -15.93 -4.45 7.66
CA PHE A 33 -15.90 -5.86 8.02
C PHE A 33 -17.30 -6.43 8.31
N ASN A 34 -18.34 -5.59 8.33
CA ASN A 34 -19.73 -6.01 8.59
C ASN A 34 -20.26 -7.09 7.65
N THR A 35 -19.75 -7.16 6.43
CA THR A 35 -20.15 -8.18 5.44
C THR A 35 -19.45 -9.52 5.65
N LEU A 36 -18.41 -9.55 6.48
CA LEU A 36 -17.63 -10.75 6.80
C LEU A 36 -18.23 -11.55 7.96
N ALA A 37 -18.99 -10.90 8.82
CA ALA A 37 -19.65 -11.57 9.93
C ALA A 37 -20.81 -12.44 9.44
N ARG A 38 -20.84 -13.67 9.94
CA ARG A 38 -21.80 -14.71 9.54
C ARG A 38 -23.04 -14.71 10.42
N SER A 39 -22.95 -14.20 11.64
CA SER A 39 -24.08 -14.15 12.55
C SER A 39 -25.21 -13.26 12.03
N LYS A 40 -26.45 -13.74 12.17
CA LYS A 40 -27.68 -12.97 11.91
C LYS A 40 -28.15 -12.19 13.13
N ASN A 41 -27.67 -12.53 14.33
CA ASN A 41 -27.95 -11.78 15.55
C ASN A 41 -27.04 -10.54 15.61
N ALA A 42 -27.61 -9.38 15.87
CA ALA A 42 -26.90 -8.10 15.87
C ALA A 42 -25.75 -8.04 16.89
N GLU A 43 -25.92 -8.60 18.08
CA GLU A 43 -24.91 -8.59 19.15
C GLU A 43 -23.72 -9.48 18.77
N PHE A 44 -23.98 -10.74 18.41
CA PHE A 44 -22.93 -11.67 17.97
C PHE A 44 -22.24 -11.21 16.68
N LYS A 45 -22.96 -10.48 15.81
CA LYS A 45 -22.37 -9.88 14.62
C LYS A 45 -21.37 -8.78 14.97
N ALA A 46 -21.71 -7.91 15.93
CA ALA A 46 -20.81 -6.86 16.39
C ALA A 46 -19.55 -7.44 17.04
N GLU A 47 -19.70 -8.49 17.84
CA GLU A 47 -18.58 -9.21 18.46
C GLU A 47 -17.66 -9.87 17.42
N GLU A 48 -18.23 -10.57 16.44
CA GLU A 48 -17.48 -11.20 15.34
C GLU A 48 -16.70 -10.16 14.53
N VAL A 49 -17.31 -9.02 14.21
CA VAL A 49 -16.63 -7.90 13.54
C VAL A 49 -15.50 -7.33 14.39
N ALA A 50 -15.73 -7.12 15.68
CA ALA A 50 -14.71 -6.61 16.59
C ALA A 50 -13.49 -7.55 16.64
N GLN A 51 -13.73 -8.86 16.72
CA GLN A 51 -12.67 -9.88 16.68
C GLN A 51 -11.88 -9.83 15.37
N ILE A 52 -12.55 -9.72 14.22
CA ILE A 52 -11.85 -9.63 12.93
C ILE A 52 -10.97 -8.37 12.85
N VAL A 53 -11.49 -7.22 13.32
CA VAL A 53 -10.75 -5.96 13.34
C VAL A 53 -9.52 -6.08 14.24
N GLU A 54 -9.67 -6.59 15.46
CA GLU A 54 -8.56 -6.79 16.40
C GLU A 54 -7.45 -7.68 15.80
N VAL A 55 -7.84 -8.82 15.21
CA VAL A 55 -6.90 -9.73 14.57
C VAL A 55 -6.21 -9.08 13.37
N ALA A 56 -6.93 -8.25 12.60
CA ALA A 56 -6.38 -7.51 11.48
C ALA A 56 -5.38 -6.43 11.92
N GLU A 57 -5.66 -5.71 13.00
CA GLU A 57 -4.73 -4.74 13.60
C GLU A 57 -3.45 -5.41 14.08
N LEU A 58 -3.57 -6.54 14.81
CA LEU A 58 -2.42 -7.30 15.27
C LEU A 58 -1.59 -7.82 14.08
N SER A 59 -2.26 -8.39 13.08
CA SER A 59 -1.61 -8.91 11.87
C SER A 59 -0.90 -7.81 11.08
N ARG A 60 -1.43 -6.58 11.08
CA ARG A 60 -0.78 -5.41 10.48
C ARG A 60 0.47 -5.02 11.26
N LYS A 61 0.40 -4.92 12.59
CA LYS A 61 1.56 -4.60 13.44
C LYS A 61 2.69 -5.61 13.25
N GLU A 62 2.35 -6.89 13.21
CA GLU A 62 3.31 -7.96 12.92
C GLU A 62 3.93 -7.84 11.52
N TYR A 63 3.12 -7.50 10.51
CA TYR A 63 3.62 -7.26 9.16
C TYR A 63 4.57 -6.06 9.11
N TRP A 64 4.18 -4.94 9.71
CA TRP A 64 5.03 -3.75 9.81
C TRP A 64 6.37 -4.06 10.47
N ASN A 65 6.36 -4.78 11.60
CA ASN A 65 7.60 -5.13 12.30
C ASN A 65 8.60 -5.87 11.40
N LYS A 66 8.12 -6.78 10.54
CA LYS A 66 8.98 -7.49 9.57
C LYS A 66 9.53 -6.54 8.50
N VAL A 67 8.67 -5.66 7.99
CA VAL A 67 9.03 -4.67 6.98
C VAL A 67 10.05 -3.68 7.53
N SER A 68 9.82 -3.13 8.73
CA SER A 68 10.72 -2.15 9.35
C SER A 68 12.08 -2.76 9.66
N ILE A 69 12.15 -3.99 10.18
CA ILE A 69 13.42 -4.69 10.40
C ILE A 69 14.16 -4.84 9.06
N TRP A 70 13.48 -5.31 8.02
CA TRP A 70 14.10 -5.49 6.71
C TRP A 70 14.60 -4.16 6.15
N LEU A 71 13.81 -3.08 6.22
CA LEU A 71 14.20 -1.75 5.75
C LEU A 71 15.43 -1.23 6.52
N SER A 72 15.42 -1.31 7.86
CA SER A 72 16.55 -0.86 8.70
C SER A 72 17.83 -1.65 8.46
N MET A 73 17.74 -2.90 8.01
CA MET A 73 18.91 -3.72 7.68
C MET A 73 19.48 -3.43 6.29
N ASN A 74 18.66 -2.94 5.36
CA ASN A 74 19.03 -2.82 3.93
C ASN A 74 19.20 -1.37 3.47
N ILE A 75 18.66 -0.40 4.19
CA ILE A 75 18.73 1.01 3.83
C ILE A 75 19.75 1.70 4.74
N PRO A 76 20.83 2.27 4.17
CA PRO A 76 21.81 3.03 4.94
C PRO A 76 21.21 4.26 5.62
N VAL A 77 21.81 4.69 6.72
CA VAL A 77 21.36 5.86 7.49
C VAL A 77 21.84 7.19 6.89
N ASP A 78 22.81 7.15 5.98
CA ASP A 78 23.50 8.29 5.36
C ASP A 78 22.95 8.62 3.96
N ILE A 79 21.65 8.41 3.75
CA ILE A 79 20.96 8.77 2.51
C ILE A 79 20.29 10.15 2.64
N GLN A 80 20.24 10.89 1.54
CA GLN A 80 19.59 12.21 1.49
C GLN A 80 18.08 12.10 1.24
N GLN A 81 17.66 11.08 0.49
CA GLN A 81 16.27 10.89 0.10
C GLN A 81 15.92 9.40 -0.05
N VAL A 82 14.69 9.05 0.31
CA VAL A 82 14.04 7.79 -0.07
C VAL A 82 12.89 8.06 -1.03
N ILE A 83 12.78 7.26 -2.08
CA ILE A 83 11.62 7.28 -2.98
C ILE A 83 10.74 6.09 -2.62
N ILE A 84 9.47 6.35 -2.28
CA ILE A 84 8.51 5.34 -1.84
C ILE A 84 7.29 5.36 -2.75
N GLY A 85 6.93 4.20 -3.30
CA GLY A 85 5.76 4.02 -4.15
C GLY A 85 5.02 2.71 -3.91
N GLY A 86 3.98 2.48 -4.71
CA GLY A 86 3.20 1.24 -4.72
C GLY A 86 2.14 1.17 -3.63
N GLY A 87 1.09 0.37 -3.87
CA GLY A 87 -0.14 0.40 -3.06
C GLY A 87 0.02 -0.02 -1.59
N THR A 88 1.05 -0.80 -1.24
CA THR A 88 1.33 -1.14 0.16
C THR A 88 1.87 0.06 0.94
N SER A 89 2.58 0.98 0.29
CA SER A 89 3.11 2.18 0.95
C SER A 89 1.99 3.09 1.47
N GLU A 90 0.87 3.17 0.75
CA GLU A 90 -0.34 3.89 1.19
C GLU A 90 -0.92 3.32 2.48
N TYR A 91 -0.80 2.01 2.65
CA TYR A 91 -1.28 1.32 3.84
C TYR A 91 -0.40 1.63 5.06
N LEU A 92 0.88 1.97 4.86
CA LEU A 92 1.90 2.13 5.90
C LEU A 92 2.47 3.55 5.99
N VAL A 93 1.74 4.57 5.50
CA VAL A 93 2.27 5.95 5.40
C VAL A 93 2.78 6.48 6.74
N ALA A 94 2.02 6.30 7.83
CA ALA A 94 2.41 6.81 9.14
C ALA A 94 3.67 6.10 9.66
N GLU A 95 3.71 4.78 9.49
CA GLU A 95 4.82 3.93 9.87
C GLU A 95 6.10 4.27 9.10
N LEU A 96 5.99 4.47 7.77
CA LEU A 96 7.10 4.85 6.89
C LEU A 96 7.63 6.25 7.20
N LYS A 97 6.74 7.22 7.45
CA LYS A 97 7.13 8.57 7.89
C LYS A 97 7.91 8.53 9.20
N ASN A 98 7.51 7.68 10.13
CA ASN A 98 8.21 7.52 11.40
C ASN A 98 9.57 6.83 11.24
N LEU A 99 9.68 5.85 10.33
CA LEU A 99 10.93 5.13 10.06
C LEU A 99 11.99 6.02 9.41
N PHE A 100 11.60 6.85 8.45
CA PHE A 100 12.51 7.69 7.67
C PHE A 100 12.53 9.16 8.14
N THR A 101 12.35 9.40 9.44
CA THR A 101 12.37 10.76 10.02
C THR A 101 13.70 11.51 9.81
N TYR A 102 14.78 10.78 9.51
CA TYR A 102 16.13 11.32 9.31
C TYR A 102 16.44 11.72 7.85
N THR A 103 15.55 11.46 6.90
CA THR A 103 15.78 11.69 5.47
C THR A 103 14.53 12.25 4.80
N GLU A 104 14.69 12.90 3.64
CA GLU A 104 13.55 13.34 2.85
C GLU A 104 12.82 12.12 2.26
N ILE A 105 11.48 12.15 2.29
CA ILE A 105 10.64 11.14 1.64
C ILE A 105 9.99 11.75 0.41
N SER A 106 10.37 11.25 -0.77
CA SER A 106 9.67 11.50 -2.01
C SER A 106 8.65 10.40 -2.27
N TRP A 107 7.37 10.76 -2.32
CA TRP A 107 6.31 9.81 -2.68
C TRP A 107 6.19 9.75 -4.19
N ALA A 108 6.14 8.55 -4.76
CA ALA A 108 5.99 8.34 -6.21
C ALA A 108 4.63 8.83 -6.79
N ALA A 109 3.82 9.54 -6.00
CA ALA A 109 2.50 10.05 -6.35
C ALA A 109 2.51 10.96 -7.58
N GLU A 110 3.58 11.72 -7.82
CA GLU A 110 3.73 12.54 -9.02
C GLU A 110 3.82 11.67 -10.29
N LEU A 111 4.62 10.61 -10.24
CA LEU A 111 4.75 9.68 -11.35
C LEU A 111 3.47 8.83 -11.54
N GLU A 112 2.78 8.49 -10.46
CA GLU A 112 1.45 7.86 -10.51
C GLU A 112 0.41 8.76 -11.19
N GLU A 113 0.46 10.07 -10.94
CA GLU A 113 -0.42 11.05 -11.57
C GLU A 113 -0.09 11.25 -13.06
N ASP A 114 1.20 11.28 -13.41
CA ASP A 114 1.63 11.30 -14.81
C ASP A 114 1.12 10.08 -15.58
N VAL A 115 1.17 8.88 -14.98
CA VAL A 115 0.57 7.67 -15.56
C VAL A 115 -0.92 7.85 -15.74
N ARG A 116 -1.62 8.34 -14.71
CA ARG A 116 -3.07 8.56 -14.77
C ARG A 116 -3.44 9.46 -15.95
N LEU A 117 -2.71 10.56 -16.13
CA LEU A 117 -2.92 11.51 -17.23
C LEU A 117 -2.56 10.89 -18.59
N ALA A 118 -1.41 10.23 -18.70
CA ALA A 118 -0.93 9.66 -19.96
C ALA A 118 -1.85 8.56 -20.51
N PHE A 119 -2.47 7.77 -19.63
CA PHE A 119 -3.37 6.68 -20.01
C PHE A 119 -4.87 7.04 -19.87
N ASN A 120 -5.19 8.30 -19.59
CA ASN A 120 -6.56 8.78 -19.39
C ASN A 120 -7.36 7.93 -18.38
N LEU A 121 -6.71 7.58 -17.27
CA LEU A 121 -7.30 6.74 -16.22
C LEU A 121 -8.21 7.56 -15.28
N PRO A 122 -9.24 6.93 -14.68
CA PRO A 122 -10.12 7.60 -13.73
C PRO A 122 -9.37 8.23 -12.55
N ILE A 123 -9.94 9.30 -11.98
CA ILE A 123 -9.38 9.97 -10.78
C ILE A 123 -9.37 9.05 -9.56
N LYS A 124 -10.26 8.05 -9.51
CA LYS A 124 -10.18 7.01 -8.48
C LYS A 124 -8.91 6.20 -8.72
N LYS A 125 -8.04 6.14 -7.71
CA LYS A 125 -6.82 5.32 -7.68
C LYS A 125 -7.08 3.95 -8.28
N ASP A 126 -6.69 3.82 -9.54
CA ASP A 126 -6.76 2.58 -10.29
C ASP A 126 -5.51 1.77 -9.95
N ALA A 127 -5.68 0.47 -9.70
CA ALA A 127 -4.56 -0.43 -9.55
C ALA A 127 -3.62 -0.36 -10.78
N LEU A 128 -4.14 -0.02 -11.95
CA LEU A 128 -3.37 0.21 -13.16
C LEU A 128 -2.38 1.37 -13.04
N CYS A 129 -2.73 2.47 -12.37
CA CYS A 129 -1.79 3.58 -12.17
C CYS A 129 -0.53 3.08 -11.45
N LEU A 130 -0.72 2.41 -10.31
CA LEU A 130 0.36 1.86 -9.49
C LEU A 130 1.18 0.79 -10.25
N ARG A 131 0.53 0.00 -11.10
CA ARG A 131 1.19 -1.08 -11.86
C ARG A 131 2.05 -0.56 -13.00
N PHE A 132 1.71 0.61 -13.55
CA PHE A 132 2.46 1.21 -14.65
C PHE A 132 3.49 2.24 -14.21
N THR A 133 3.45 2.73 -12.96
CA THR A 133 4.39 3.73 -12.43
C THR A 133 5.85 3.42 -12.76
N ASP A 134 6.31 2.22 -12.42
CA ASP A 134 7.72 1.84 -12.61
C ASP A 134 8.13 1.79 -14.10
N VAL A 135 7.30 1.12 -14.91
CA VAL A 135 7.56 0.96 -16.35
C VAL A 135 7.48 2.30 -17.09
N TYR A 136 6.52 3.14 -16.71
CA TYR A 136 6.37 4.47 -17.27
C TYR A 136 7.51 5.39 -16.87
N GLY A 137 7.98 5.33 -15.62
CA GLY A 137 9.19 6.03 -15.17
C GLY A 137 10.42 5.63 -15.98
N LEU A 138 10.62 4.33 -16.22
CA LEU A 138 11.72 3.83 -17.05
C LEU A 138 11.60 4.34 -18.51
N PHE A 139 10.41 4.29 -19.10
CA PHE A 139 10.15 4.80 -20.44
C PHE A 139 10.47 6.30 -20.56
N ARG A 140 10.04 7.11 -19.59
CA ARG A 140 10.34 8.55 -19.52
C ARG A 140 11.84 8.81 -19.47
N TYR A 141 12.56 8.05 -18.65
CA TYR A 141 14.03 8.15 -18.53
C TYR A 141 14.74 7.81 -19.85
N GLN A 142 14.34 6.72 -20.51
CA GLN A 142 14.94 6.28 -21.78
C GLN A 142 14.73 7.30 -22.90
N ASN A 143 13.53 7.87 -23.01
CA ASN A 143 13.24 8.90 -24.02
C ASN A 143 13.99 10.20 -23.76
N ALA A 144 14.07 10.64 -22.50
CA ALA A 144 14.85 11.83 -22.15
C ALA A 144 16.34 11.65 -22.50
N THR A 145 16.90 10.48 -22.21
CA THR A 145 18.30 10.16 -22.51
C THR A 145 18.56 10.10 -24.03
N SER A 146 17.64 9.50 -24.78
CA SER A 146 17.73 9.41 -26.25
C SER A 146 17.64 10.77 -26.94
N ALA A 147 16.85 11.70 -26.39
CA ALA A 147 16.79 13.08 -26.86
C ALA A 147 18.11 13.83 -26.63
N ILE A 148 18.77 13.60 -25.48
CA ILE A 148 20.06 14.21 -25.15
C ILE A 148 21.20 13.69 -26.05
N SER A 149 21.22 12.39 -26.37
CA SER A 149 22.24 11.83 -27.26
C SER A 149 22.14 12.35 -28.69
N ASN A 150 20.92 12.59 -29.20
CA ASN A 150 20.73 13.14 -30.54
C ASN A 150 21.14 14.62 -30.66
N HIS A 151 21.08 15.38 -29.57
CA HIS A 151 21.46 16.79 -29.56
C HIS A 151 22.97 17.04 -29.46
N ARG A 152 23.76 16.03 -29.05
CA ARG A 152 25.23 16.11 -28.99
C ARG A 152 25.93 15.61 -30.27
N ALA A 153 25.17 15.03 -31.20
CA ALA A 153 25.67 14.48 -32.46
C ALA A 153 25.41 15.40 -33.68
N SER A 154 24.82 16.58 -33.46
CA SER A 154 24.58 17.65 -34.44
C SER A 154 25.44 18.87 -34.12
#